data_AF-A0A5C4TMK1-F1
#
_entry.id   AF-A0A5C4TMK1-F1
#
_cell.length_a   1.000
_cell.length_b   1.000
_cell.length_c   1.000
_cell.angle_alpha   90.00
_cell.angle_beta   90.00
_cell.angle_gamma   90.00
#
_symmetry.space_group_name_H-M   'P 1'
#
loop_
_entity.id
_entity.type
_entity.pdbx_description
1 polymer ?
#
loop_
_entity_poly.entity_id
_entity_poly.type
_entity_poly.pdbx_seq_one_letter_code
_entity_poly.pdbx_strand_id
1 'polypeptide(L)'
;MSKQVGKQGESNLILEPEQFSNSFFNSQQSSSSNPKLPTISRKDRHMDLIKKRYAKNKDVAEYLRSYDFIKRAEELSIIYLFERDSSSTKLQIPLTTDEQILVKKFCDEMIKGITEHDEQERVLKYMERIIEGYLNQGIRLNSYYGKDNKTVTNFIFEKMEELINRFHANPRNSTTKNIIQKITRNLVLKGGVEKGLSFYSDIEGGYYGSNYLNDLNEQCKSKKKMLEGLAYEGIVKENNKQIDKYDLEVEVDNKYFYIKYPQGSIVETARTLNNEKAKDLEVGIFQIEESIVKVEITEDGKRNYTDILKGGIEIFFTTKIGEISIYLRKDGNKMVVEIDEKSKIRFSKLENKSSFGGNCFIQGKSVLEVMGKSFENIPEELTQTIKNVPSTSLMQTCLQQQENSNRELN
;
A
#
# COMPACT_ATOMS: atom_id res chain seq x y z
N MET A 1 35.71 -42.90 -65.79
CA MET A 1 37.16 -42.95 -65.53
C MET A 1 37.37 -42.85 -64.03
N SER A 2 38.13 -43.82 -63.49
CA SER A 2 38.77 -43.95 -62.15
C SER A 2 37.89 -43.79 -60.89
N LYS A 3 37.57 -44.87 -60.12
CA LYS A 3 38.40 -45.70 -59.18
C LYS A 3 38.95 -44.86 -58.00
N GLN A 4 38.90 -45.23 -56.71
CA GLN A 4 38.87 -46.51 -55.97
C GLN A 4 38.46 -46.19 -54.49
N VAL A 5 37.61 -46.95 -53.78
CA VAL A 5 37.82 -48.23 -53.02
C VAL A 5 38.51 -48.10 -51.64
N GLY A 6 37.85 -48.68 -50.61
CA GLY A 6 38.46 -49.25 -49.38
C GLY A 6 37.61 -49.03 -48.11
N LYS A 7 36.54 -49.79 -47.81
CA LYS A 7 36.39 -51.14 -47.20
C LYS A 7 36.74 -51.29 -45.69
N GLN A 8 35.73 -51.82 -44.97
CA GLN A 8 35.74 -52.76 -43.82
C GLN A 8 36.29 -52.28 -42.46
N GLY A 9 35.70 -52.60 -41.31
CA GLY A 9 34.84 -53.74 -41.02
C GLY A 9 33.98 -53.63 -39.75
N GLU A 10 33.19 -54.70 -39.62
CA GLU A 10 32.10 -54.98 -38.70
C GLU A 10 32.56 -55.23 -37.25
N SER A 11 31.70 -54.93 -36.28
CA SER A 11 31.17 -55.95 -35.35
C SER A 11 30.11 -55.35 -34.43
N ASN A 12 28.88 -55.84 -34.55
CA ASN A 12 27.84 -55.75 -33.53
C ASN A 12 28.27 -56.49 -32.26
N LEU A 13 27.88 -55.99 -31.07
CA LEU A 13 27.32 -56.80 -30.00
C LEU A 13 26.71 -55.91 -28.90
N ILE A 14 25.43 -56.15 -28.68
CA ILE A 14 24.58 -55.68 -27.58
C ILE A 14 25.00 -56.39 -26.29
N LEU A 15 24.95 -55.72 -25.12
CA LEU A 15 24.44 -56.21 -23.82
C LEU A 15 24.70 -55.20 -22.67
N GLU A 16 23.61 -54.57 -22.22
CA GLU A 16 23.09 -54.22 -20.86
C GLU A 16 24.01 -54.17 -19.58
N PRO A 17 23.53 -53.53 -18.47
CA PRO A 17 24.31 -52.79 -17.47
C PRO A 17 24.52 -53.49 -16.12
N GLU A 18 25.60 -53.16 -15.40
CA GLU A 18 25.81 -53.48 -13.97
C GLU A 18 26.46 -52.26 -13.28
N GLN A 19 25.81 -51.58 -12.34
CA GLN A 19 25.76 -51.90 -10.89
C GLN A 19 27.14 -52.15 -10.27
N PHE A 20 27.64 -51.16 -9.51
CA PHE A 20 28.51 -51.43 -8.36
C PHE A 20 28.00 -50.64 -7.15
N SER A 21 27.75 -51.40 -6.09
CA SER A 21 27.22 -51.00 -4.80
C SER A 21 28.34 -50.74 -3.79
N ASN A 22 28.14 -49.67 -3.02
CA ASN A 22 28.42 -49.47 -1.59
C ASN A 22 29.50 -50.26 -0.84
N SER A 23 30.29 -49.42 -0.14
CA SER A 23 30.63 -49.47 1.29
C SER A 23 31.87 -50.23 1.75
N PHE A 24 32.83 -49.46 2.25
CA PHE A 24 33.60 -49.84 3.44
C PHE A 24 33.73 -48.61 4.37
N PHE A 25 33.54 -48.87 5.65
CA PHE A 25 33.09 -47.97 6.72
C PHE A 25 34.21 -47.27 7.51
N ASN A 26 33.87 -46.09 8.05
CA ASN A 26 34.22 -45.50 9.36
C ASN A 26 35.70 -45.39 9.82
N SER A 27 36.20 -44.16 9.99
CA SER A 27 35.99 -43.33 11.21
C SER A 27 37.11 -42.29 11.33
N GLN A 28 36.75 -41.01 11.50
CA GLN A 28 37.29 -40.16 12.57
C GLN A 28 36.51 -38.84 12.63
N GLN A 29 35.98 -38.57 13.81
CA GLN A 29 35.48 -37.27 14.23
C GLN A 29 36.65 -36.28 14.24
N SER A 30 36.55 -35.24 13.41
CA SER A 30 37.17 -33.95 13.70
C SER A 30 36.26 -32.87 13.14
N SER A 31 35.84 -32.00 14.04
CA SER A 31 35.06 -30.79 13.81
C SER A 31 35.45 -30.04 12.54
N SER A 32 34.68 -30.18 11.46
CA SER A 32 34.62 -29.19 10.41
C SER A 32 33.25 -28.54 10.47
N SER A 33 33.22 -27.29 10.91
CA SER A 33 32.10 -26.37 10.73
C SER A 33 31.44 -26.59 9.38
N ASN A 34 30.14 -26.95 9.38
CA ASN A 34 29.31 -26.84 8.19
C ASN A 34 29.61 -25.48 7.54
N PRO A 35 29.89 -25.39 6.23
CA PRO A 35 30.00 -24.10 5.60
C PRO A 35 28.68 -23.40 5.86
N LYS A 36 28.70 -22.33 6.65
CA LYS A 36 27.57 -21.41 6.78
C LYS A 36 27.25 -20.99 5.35
N LEU A 37 26.17 -21.54 4.79
CA LEU A 37 25.58 -20.99 3.59
C LEU A 37 25.42 -19.50 3.85
N PRO A 38 25.99 -18.62 3.01
CA PRO A 38 25.96 -17.21 3.27
C PRO A 38 24.49 -16.81 3.41
N THR A 39 24.17 -16.16 4.53
CA THR A 39 22.85 -15.57 4.76
C THR A 39 22.75 -14.37 3.84
N ILE A 40 22.58 -14.65 2.56
CA ILE A 40 22.37 -13.68 1.49
C ILE A 40 21.05 -12.98 1.81
N SER A 41 21.11 -11.66 2.01
CA SER A 41 19.94 -10.79 2.17
C SER A 41 18.95 -11.05 1.03
N ARG A 42 17.64 -10.85 1.25
CA ARG A 42 16.66 -10.94 0.15
C ARG A 42 17.07 -10.09 -1.06
N LYS A 43 17.71 -8.94 -0.81
CA LYS A 43 18.33 -8.06 -1.82
C LYS A 43 19.43 -8.79 -2.59
N ASP A 44 20.35 -9.44 -1.89
CA ASP A 44 21.46 -10.16 -2.51
C ASP A 44 21.00 -11.42 -3.25
N ARG A 45 19.88 -12.04 -2.82
CA ARG A 45 19.31 -13.25 -3.45
C ARG A 45 18.58 -12.90 -4.75
N HIS A 46 17.90 -11.76 -4.78
CA HIS A 46 17.34 -11.15 -5.99
C HIS A 46 18.46 -10.74 -6.96
N MET A 47 19.53 -10.12 -6.46
CA MET A 47 20.72 -9.77 -7.24
C MET A 47 21.45 -11.00 -7.82
N ASP A 48 21.53 -12.11 -7.09
CA ASP A 48 22.19 -13.34 -7.55
C ASP A 48 21.36 -14.10 -8.60
N LEU A 49 20.03 -14.10 -8.46
CA LEU A 49 19.11 -14.64 -9.47
C LEU A 49 19.10 -13.80 -10.76
N ILE A 50 19.16 -12.47 -10.65
CA ILE A 50 19.30 -11.54 -11.78
C ILE A 50 20.67 -11.77 -12.45
N LYS A 51 21.77 -11.75 -11.70
CA LYS A 51 23.12 -12.03 -12.25
C LYS A 51 23.18 -13.37 -12.99
N LYS A 52 22.60 -14.45 -12.44
CA LYS A 52 22.56 -15.77 -13.11
C LYS A 52 21.69 -15.80 -14.36
N ARG A 53 20.61 -15.00 -14.41
CA ARG A 53 19.71 -14.89 -15.56
C ARG A 53 20.35 -14.08 -16.70
N TYR A 54 21.17 -13.07 -16.40
CA TYR A 54 21.85 -12.22 -17.38
C TYR A 54 23.27 -12.67 -17.76
N ALA A 55 23.95 -13.51 -16.96
CA ALA A 55 25.23 -14.11 -17.34
C ALA A 55 25.15 -15.04 -18.57
N LYS A 56 23.93 -15.46 -18.97
CA LYS A 56 23.67 -16.22 -20.20
C LYS A 56 23.55 -15.34 -21.46
N ASN A 57 23.39 -14.02 -21.31
CA ASN A 57 23.19 -13.10 -22.44
C ASN A 57 24.34 -12.11 -22.54
N LYS A 58 24.76 -11.84 -23.77
CA LYS A 58 26.04 -11.21 -24.15
C LYS A 58 26.09 -9.68 -23.94
N ASP A 59 25.28 -9.13 -23.05
CA ASP A 59 25.07 -7.68 -22.92
C ASP A 59 25.43 -7.14 -21.52
N VAL A 60 26.73 -7.22 -21.20
CA VAL A 60 27.35 -6.47 -20.10
C VAL A 60 27.21 -4.94 -20.31
N ALA A 61 27.00 -4.49 -21.55
CA ALA A 61 26.73 -3.09 -21.89
C ALA A 61 25.32 -2.62 -21.46
N GLU A 62 24.35 -3.54 -21.36
CA GLU A 62 22.99 -3.25 -20.87
C GLU A 62 22.96 -3.20 -19.33
N TYR A 63 23.78 -4.04 -18.66
CA TYR A 63 24.04 -3.99 -17.22
C TYR A 63 24.61 -2.64 -16.74
N LEU A 64 25.51 -2.02 -17.52
CA LEU A 64 26.03 -0.69 -17.17
C LEU A 64 24.99 0.42 -17.35
N ARG A 65 24.00 0.25 -18.24
CA ARG A 65 22.85 1.18 -18.35
C ARG A 65 21.87 1.04 -17.19
N SER A 66 21.67 -0.17 -16.65
CA SER A 66 20.78 -0.38 -15.51
C SER A 66 21.35 0.12 -14.18
N TYR A 67 22.69 0.15 -14.01
CA TYR A 67 23.31 0.72 -12.81
C TYR A 67 23.21 2.25 -12.78
N ASP A 68 23.43 2.89 -13.93
CA ASP A 68 23.18 4.32 -14.13
C ASP A 68 21.69 4.66 -13.93
N PHE A 69 20.79 3.72 -14.21
CA PHE A 69 19.35 3.90 -14.06
C PHE A 69 18.90 3.95 -12.60
N ILE A 70 19.34 3.05 -11.72
CA ILE A 70 18.96 3.12 -10.28
C ILE A 70 19.44 4.44 -9.68
N LYS A 71 20.70 4.80 -9.97
CA LYS A 71 21.26 6.08 -9.53
C LYS A 71 20.51 7.28 -10.13
N ARG A 72 20.10 7.22 -11.40
CA ARG A 72 19.27 8.27 -12.02
C ARG A 72 17.83 8.28 -11.53
N ALA A 73 17.22 7.15 -11.18
CA ALA A 73 15.87 7.08 -10.62
C ALA A 73 15.84 7.60 -9.17
N GLU A 74 16.92 7.36 -8.42
CA GLU A 74 17.24 8.00 -7.15
C GLU A 74 17.45 9.52 -7.31
N GLU A 75 18.27 9.95 -8.28
CA GLU A 75 18.52 11.37 -8.59
C GLU A 75 17.28 12.10 -9.16
N LEU A 76 16.41 11.41 -9.91
CA LEU A 76 15.17 11.93 -10.50
C LEU A 76 13.95 11.78 -9.59
N SER A 77 14.11 11.21 -8.38
CA SER A 77 13.04 11.03 -7.38
C SER A 77 11.81 10.25 -7.87
N ILE A 78 11.96 9.44 -8.92
CA ILE A 78 10.93 8.56 -9.49
C ILE A 78 10.47 7.52 -8.44
N ILE A 79 11.34 7.23 -7.47
CA ILE A 79 11.10 6.48 -6.23
C ILE A 79 9.79 6.84 -5.50
N TYR A 80 9.34 8.11 -5.54
CA TYR A 80 8.10 8.52 -4.87
C TYR A 80 6.84 7.87 -5.47
N LEU A 81 6.88 7.47 -6.74
CA LEU A 81 5.78 6.75 -7.38
C LEU A 81 5.75 5.27 -6.99
N PHE A 82 6.89 4.70 -6.57
CA PHE A 82 7.12 3.25 -6.68
C PHE A 82 7.70 2.53 -5.43
N GLU A 83 8.15 3.24 -4.39
CA GLU A 83 8.83 2.57 -3.26
C GLU A 83 8.26 2.85 -1.87
N ARG A 84 7.20 3.64 -1.74
CA ARG A 84 6.55 3.76 -0.42
C ARG A 84 5.54 2.65 -0.26
N ASP A 85 5.88 1.63 0.51
CA ASP A 85 4.87 0.81 1.17
C ASP A 85 3.81 1.76 1.76
N SER A 86 2.58 1.67 1.25
CA SER A 86 1.46 2.48 1.70
C SER A 86 1.35 2.37 3.22
N SER A 87 1.24 3.51 3.90
CA SER A 87 1.01 3.58 5.34
C SER A 87 -0.29 2.86 5.70
N SER A 88 -1.32 2.94 4.86
CA SER A 88 -2.55 2.15 5.03
C SER A 88 -2.26 0.64 5.06
N THR A 89 -1.38 0.17 4.17
CA THR A 89 -0.92 -1.21 4.20
C THR A 89 -0.10 -1.53 5.46
N LYS A 90 0.85 -0.67 5.84
CA LYS A 90 1.71 -0.88 7.02
C LYS A 90 0.91 -0.96 8.31
N LEU A 91 -0.13 -0.16 8.41
CA LEU A 91 -1.06 -0.14 9.54
C LEU A 91 -2.08 -1.28 9.46
N GLN A 92 -2.12 -2.02 8.36
CA GLN A 92 -3.05 -3.12 8.11
C GLN A 92 -4.50 -2.69 8.34
N ILE A 93 -4.84 -1.46 7.94
CA ILE A 93 -6.22 -0.96 8.09
C ILE A 93 -7.13 -1.84 7.23
N PRO A 94 -8.05 -2.60 7.83
CA PRO A 94 -8.88 -3.54 7.09
C PRO A 94 -9.82 -2.79 6.15
N LEU A 95 -10.26 -3.50 5.12
CA LEU A 95 -11.37 -3.08 4.28
C LEU A 95 -12.68 -3.39 5.01
N THR A 96 -13.66 -2.49 4.96
CA THR A 96 -15.02 -2.80 5.40
C THR A 96 -15.66 -3.87 4.51
N THR A 97 -16.75 -4.50 4.96
CA THR A 97 -17.46 -5.51 4.16
C THR A 97 -17.88 -4.96 2.78
N ASP A 98 -18.40 -3.73 2.74
CA ASP A 98 -18.80 -3.08 1.49
C ASP A 98 -17.59 -2.79 0.59
N GLU A 99 -16.48 -2.32 1.18
CA GLU A 99 -15.22 -2.11 0.44
C GLU A 99 -14.68 -3.44 -0.12
N GLN A 100 -14.75 -4.55 0.64
CA GLN A 100 -14.33 -5.88 0.17
C GLN A 100 -15.22 -6.39 -0.97
N ILE A 101 -16.54 -6.21 -0.88
CA ILE A 101 -17.48 -6.56 -1.95
C ILE A 101 -17.17 -5.75 -3.20
N LEU A 102 -16.91 -4.44 -3.07
CA LEU A 102 -16.56 -3.58 -4.18
C LEU A 102 -15.27 -4.03 -4.87
N VAL A 103 -14.22 -4.33 -4.10
CA VAL A 103 -12.94 -4.83 -4.62
C VAL A 103 -13.11 -6.17 -5.31
N LYS A 104 -13.88 -7.10 -4.71
CA LYS A 104 -14.18 -8.41 -5.33
C LYS A 104 -14.85 -8.24 -6.68
N LYS A 105 -15.92 -7.43 -6.73
CA LYS A 105 -16.68 -7.16 -7.95
C LYS A 105 -15.80 -6.54 -9.04
N PHE A 106 -14.94 -5.60 -8.66
CA PHE A 106 -13.94 -5.01 -9.54
C PHE A 106 -13.00 -6.06 -10.15
N CYS A 107 -12.42 -6.93 -9.32
CA CYS A 107 -11.52 -7.98 -9.79
C CYS A 107 -12.22 -8.96 -10.73
N ASP A 108 -13.44 -9.39 -10.40
CA ASP A 108 -14.23 -10.31 -11.22
C ASP A 108 -14.57 -9.68 -12.59
N GLU A 109 -15.01 -8.42 -12.63
CA GLU A 109 -15.32 -7.70 -13.88
C GLU A 109 -14.06 -7.46 -14.73
N MET A 110 -12.93 -7.15 -14.10
CA MET A 110 -11.66 -6.95 -14.79
C MET A 110 -11.17 -8.25 -15.44
N ILE A 111 -11.21 -9.38 -14.73
CA ILE A 111 -10.83 -10.69 -15.29
C ILE A 111 -11.73 -11.04 -16.47
N LYS A 112 -13.05 -10.89 -16.29
CA LYS A 112 -14.03 -11.17 -17.34
C LYS A 112 -13.74 -10.39 -18.62
N GLY A 113 -13.55 -9.07 -18.53
CA GLY A 113 -13.25 -8.24 -19.70
C GLY A 113 -11.94 -8.55 -20.40
N ILE A 114 -10.92 -9.01 -19.65
CA ILE A 114 -9.64 -9.45 -20.22
C ILE A 114 -9.80 -10.78 -20.98
N THR A 115 -10.69 -11.66 -20.52
CA THR A 115 -10.94 -12.96 -21.15
C THR A 115 -11.90 -12.92 -22.34
N GLU A 116 -12.86 -11.99 -22.37
CA GLU A 116 -13.92 -11.91 -23.39
C GLU A 116 -13.53 -11.15 -24.67
N HIS A 117 -12.32 -10.58 -24.70
CA HIS A 117 -11.84 -9.79 -25.81
C HIS A 117 -10.51 -10.32 -26.34
N ASP A 118 -10.45 -10.53 -27.65
CA ASP A 118 -9.24 -11.04 -28.35
C ASP A 118 -8.44 -9.93 -29.03
N GLU A 119 -8.91 -8.68 -28.95
CA GLU A 119 -8.25 -7.52 -29.53
C GLU A 119 -7.71 -6.63 -28.42
N GLN A 120 -6.39 -6.39 -28.44
CA GLN A 120 -5.68 -5.63 -27.41
C GLN A 120 -6.33 -4.27 -27.10
N GLU A 121 -6.67 -3.50 -28.12
CA GLU A 121 -7.23 -2.15 -27.93
C GLU A 121 -8.61 -2.20 -27.25
N ARG A 122 -9.43 -3.19 -27.58
CA ARG A 122 -10.75 -3.38 -26.93
C ARG A 122 -10.58 -3.76 -25.46
N VAL A 123 -9.64 -4.65 -25.15
CA VAL A 123 -9.35 -5.03 -23.75
C VAL A 123 -8.90 -3.80 -22.97
N LEU A 124 -7.96 -3.01 -23.50
CA LEU A 124 -7.43 -1.83 -22.81
C LEU A 124 -8.51 -0.75 -22.60
N LYS A 125 -9.35 -0.49 -23.60
CA LYS A 125 -10.50 0.43 -23.46
C LYS A 125 -11.51 -0.06 -22.42
N TYR A 126 -11.75 -1.37 -22.37
CA TYR A 126 -12.60 -1.97 -21.35
C TYR A 126 -12.00 -1.79 -19.96
N MET A 127 -10.71 -2.13 -19.78
CA MET A 127 -10.00 -1.92 -18.51
C MET A 127 -10.06 -0.48 -18.06
N GLU A 128 -9.75 0.47 -18.95
CA GLU A 128 -9.82 1.91 -18.66
C GLU A 128 -11.19 2.31 -18.11
N ARG A 129 -12.27 1.89 -18.79
CA ARG A 129 -13.65 2.18 -18.39
C ARG A 129 -13.99 1.58 -17.03
N ILE A 130 -13.61 0.33 -16.78
CA ILE A 130 -13.87 -0.33 -15.48
C ILE A 130 -13.09 0.37 -14.38
N ILE A 131 -11.80 0.61 -14.58
CA ILE A 131 -10.96 1.31 -13.60
C ILE A 131 -11.55 2.67 -13.26
N GLU A 132 -11.90 3.49 -14.25
CA GLU A 132 -12.53 4.79 -14.02
C GLU A 132 -13.85 4.68 -13.25
N GLY A 133 -14.70 3.71 -13.61
CA GLY A 133 -15.97 3.45 -12.93
C GLY A 133 -15.81 3.10 -11.44
N TYR A 134 -14.83 2.30 -11.08
CA TYR A 134 -14.59 1.90 -9.68
C TYR A 134 -13.79 2.94 -8.89
N LEU A 135 -12.91 3.69 -9.54
CA LEU A 135 -12.27 4.86 -8.93
C LEU A 135 -13.33 5.90 -8.50
N ASN A 136 -14.35 6.13 -9.33
CA ASN A 136 -15.46 7.03 -9.00
C ASN A 136 -16.34 6.52 -7.85
N GLN A 137 -16.45 5.19 -7.69
CA GLN A 137 -17.12 4.55 -6.56
C GLN A 137 -16.27 4.57 -5.27
N GLY A 138 -15.04 5.05 -5.31
CA GLY A 138 -14.19 5.12 -4.10
C GLY A 138 -13.50 3.80 -3.76
N ILE A 139 -13.15 2.96 -4.74
CA ILE A 139 -12.33 1.77 -4.46
C ILE A 139 -10.98 2.17 -3.83
N ARG A 140 -10.57 1.50 -2.75
CA ARG A 140 -9.24 1.67 -2.13
C ARG A 140 -8.20 0.93 -2.96
N LEU A 141 -7.14 1.64 -3.33
CA LEU A 141 -6.10 1.21 -4.25
C LEU A 141 -5.00 0.40 -3.56
N ASN A 142 -4.65 0.78 -2.33
CA ASN A 142 -3.43 0.29 -1.66
C ASN A 142 -3.71 -0.69 -0.51
N SER A 143 -4.97 -0.99 -0.25
CA SER A 143 -5.35 -1.94 0.80
C SER A 143 -5.23 -3.38 0.30
N TYR A 144 -4.82 -4.29 1.17
CA TYR A 144 -4.74 -5.70 0.82
C TYR A 144 -6.12 -6.32 0.67
N TYR A 145 -6.27 -7.16 -0.34
CA TYR A 145 -7.45 -7.94 -0.60
C TYR A 145 -7.08 -9.39 -0.95
N GLY A 146 -7.95 -10.32 -0.58
CA GLY A 146 -7.81 -11.74 -0.87
C GLY A 146 -6.70 -12.44 -0.07
N LYS A 147 -6.47 -13.72 -0.39
CA LYS A 147 -5.48 -14.57 0.30
C LYS A 147 -4.04 -14.28 -0.14
N ASP A 148 -3.88 -13.63 -1.29
CA ASP A 148 -2.58 -13.40 -1.91
C ASP A 148 -1.92 -12.08 -1.46
N ASN A 149 -2.51 -11.38 -0.48
CA ASN A 149 -2.03 -10.09 0.03
C ASN A 149 -1.70 -9.10 -1.10
N LYS A 150 -2.62 -8.99 -2.07
CA LYS A 150 -2.43 -8.14 -3.25
C LYS A 150 -3.30 -6.89 -3.15
N THR A 151 -2.77 -5.75 -3.58
CA THR A 151 -3.53 -4.50 -3.65
C THR A 151 -4.23 -4.37 -5.00
N VAL A 152 -5.27 -3.53 -5.07
CA VAL A 152 -5.96 -3.22 -6.33
C VAL A 152 -4.99 -2.63 -7.35
N THR A 153 -4.10 -1.72 -6.92
CA THR A 153 -3.07 -1.14 -7.80
C THR A 153 -2.18 -2.22 -8.43
N ASN A 154 -1.63 -3.13 -7.62
CA ASN A 154 -0.78 -4.21 -8.12
C ASN A 154 -1.56 -5.15 -9.03
N PHE A 155 -2.84 -5.38 -8.74
CA PHE A 155 -3.70 -6.18 -9.59
C PHE A 155 -3.84 -5.59 -10.99
N ILE A 156 -4.08 -4.29 -11.07
CA ILE A 156 -4.19 -3.61 -12.35
C ILE A 156 -2.88 -3.67 -13.13
N PHE A 157 -1.75 -3.35 -12.48
CA PHE A 157 -0.45 -3.34 -13.15
C PHE A 157 -0.05 -4.73 -13.67
N GLU A 158 -0.22 -5.79 -12.87
CA GLU A 158 0.03 -7.16 -13.34
C GLU A 158 -0.88 -7.53 -14.52
N LYS A 159 -2.15 -7.12 -14.53
CA LYS A 159 -3.04 -7.36 -15.67
C LYS A 159 -2.64 -6.58 -16.91
N MET A 160 -2.15 -5.36 -16.75
CA MET A 160 -1.59 -4.60 -17.87
C MET A 160 -0.32 -5.28 -18.42
N GLU A 161 0.55 -5.81 -17.56
CA GLU A 161 1.76 -6.54 -17.94
C GLU A 161 1.42 -7.81 -18.73
N GLU A 162 0.50 -8.63 -18.20
CA GLU A 162 0.00 -9.84 -18.85
C GLU A 162 -0.52 -9.53 -20.27
N LEU A 163 -1.21 -8.41 -20.46
CA LEU A 163 -1.73 -8.00 -21.77
C LEU A 163 -0.65 -7.54 -22.73
N ILE A 164 0.31 -6.75 -22.24
CA ILE A 164 1.45 -6.30 -23.05
C ILE A 164 2.21 -7.51 -23.57
N ASN A 165 2.45 -8.49 -22.70
CA ASN A 165 3.12 -9.74 -23.04
C ASN A 165 2.28 -10.62 -23.98
N ARG A 166 0.99 -10.82 -23.70
CA ARG A 166 0.07 -11.63 -24.52
C ARG A 166 -0.03 -11.15 -25.96
N PHE A 167 -0.08 -9.84 -26.17
CA PHE A 167 -0.30 -9.24 -27.48
C PHE A 167 0.99 -8.80 -28.19
N HIS A 168 2.17 -9.06 -27.61
CA HIS A 168 3.45 -8.52 -28.08
C HIS A 168 3.35 -7.03 -28.40
N ALA A 169 2.74 -6.30 -27.46
CA ALA A 169 2.28 -4.95 -27.69
C ALA A 169 3.43 -4.04 -28.13
N ASN A 170 3.26 -3.35 -29.25
CA ASN A 170 4.27 -2.42 -29.74
C ASN A 170 4.15 -1.08 -28.99
N PRO A 171 5.17 -0.66 -28.24
CA PRO A 171 5.17 0.64 -27.55
C PRO A 171 5.08 1.86 -28.49
N ARG A 172 5.31 1.66 -29.79
CA ARG A 172 5.15 2.71 -30.82
C ARG A 172 3.71 2.90 -31.26
N ASN A 173 2.78 2.00 -30.90
CA ASN A 173 1.36 2.22 -31.14
C ASN A 173 0.86 3.32 -30.20
N SER A 174 0.59 4.50 -30.75
CA SER A 174 0.16 5.67 -30.00
C SER A 174 -1.14 5.44 -29.23
N THR A 175 -2.08 4.68 -29.77
CA THR A 175 -3.38 4.42 -29.12
C THR A 175 -3.19 3.57 -27.87
N THR A 176 -2.53 2.42 -28.00
CA THR A 176 -2.20 1.53 -26.87
C THR A 176 -1.41 2.27 -25.80
N LYS A 177 -0.39 3.04 -26.22
CA LYS A 177 0.44 3.84 -25.33
C LYS A 177 -0.37 4.88 -24.56
N ASN A 178 -1.26 5.61 -25.24
CA ASN A 178 -2.10 6.63 -24.61
C ASN A 178 -3.03 6.03 -23.56
N ILE A 179 -3.64 4.86 -23.82
CA ILE A 179 -4.54 4.21 -22.85
C ILE A 179 -3.76 3.74 -21.62
N ILE A 180 -2.61 3.07 -21.81
CA ILE A 180 -1.74 2.61 -20.73
C ILE A 180 -1.28 3.79 -19.86
N GLN A 181 -0.83 4.87 -20.49
CA GLN A 181 -0.44 6.10 -19.79
C GLN A 181 -1.63 6.73 -19.05
N LYS A 182 -2.82 6.75 -19.63
CA LYS A 182 -4.00 7.32 -18.97
C LYS A 182 -4.42 6.51 -17.74
N ILE A 183 -4.45 5.18 -17.84
CA ILE A 183 -4.70 4.29 -16.69
C ILE A 183 -3.66 4.55 -15.59
N THR A 184 -2.39 4.52 -15.95
CA THR A 184 -1.26 4.76 -15.03
C THR A 184 -1.41 6.09 -14.30
N ARG A 185 -1.61 7.18 -15.06
CA ARG A 185 -1.79 8.52 -14.51
C ARG A 185 -2.95 8.56 -13.53
N ASN A 186 -4.09 7.98 -13.88
CA ASN A 186 -5.28 7.99 -13.04
C ASN A 186 -5.06 7.27 -11.70
N LEU A 187 -4.39 6.12 -11.71
CA LEU A 187 -4.08 5.36 -10.50
C LEU A 187 -3.10 6.13 -9.62
N VAL A 188 -1.99 6.55 -10.20
CA VAL A 188 -0.87 7.18 -9.49
C VAL A 188 -1.25 8.56 -8.92
N LEU A 189 -2.00 9.39 -9.66
CA LEU A 189 -2.51 10.67 -9.15
C LEU A 189 -3.59 10.50 -8.08
N LYS A 190 -4.23 9.34 -8.03
CA LYS A 190 -5.11 8.92 -6.94
C LYS A 190 -4.37 8.20 -5.83
N GLY A 191 -3.04 8.17 -5.86
CA GLY A 191 -2.21 7.65 -4.78
C GLY A 191 -1.98 6.13 -4.83
N GLY A 192 -2.36 5.46 -5.92
CA GLY A 192 -2.01 4.06 -6.13
C GLY A 192 -0.50 3.86 -6.15
N VAL A 193 -0.01 2.92 -5.35
CA VAL A 193 1.40 2.53 -5.32
C VAL A 193 1.57 1.11 -5.84
N GLU A 194 2.43 0.94 -6.83
CA GLU A 194 2.88 -0.37 -7.27
C GLU A 194 3.93 -0.91 -6.29
N LYS A 195 3.80 -2.15 -5.84
CA LYS A 195 4.85 -2.85 -5.09
C LYS A 195 5.56 -3.82 -6.03
N GLY A 196 6.88 -3.69 -6.13
CA GLY A 196 7.73 -4.70 -6.77
C GLY A 196 8.55 -4.22 -7.97
N LEU A 197 8.36 -2.99 -8.44
CA LEU A 197 9.12 -2.34 -9.52
C LEU A 197 9.18 -3.12 -10.86
N SER A 198 8.49 -4.25 -11.02
CA SER A 198 8.59 -5.08 -12.23
C SER A 198 7.90 -4.42 -13.42
N PHE A 199 6.74 -3.80 -13.20
CA PHE A 199 5.97 -3.22 -14.30
C PHE A 199 6.74 -2.09 -15.00
N TYR A 200 7.33 -1.16 -14.26
CA TYR A 200 8.05 -0.04 -14.89
C TYR A 200 9.44 -0.41 -15.37
N SER A 201 10.16 -1.30 -14.69
CA SER A 201 11.49 -1.72 -15.13
C SER A 201 11.47 -2.55 -16.42
N ASP A 202 10.40 -3.31 -16.66
CA ASP A 202 10.22 -4.11 -17.89
C ASP A 202 9.64 -3.29 -19.08
N ILE A 203 9.13 -2.07 -18.81
CA ILE A 203 8.36 -1.26 -19.79
C ILE A 203 9.02 0.12 -20.04
N GLU A 204 9.90 0.60 -19.16
CA GLU A 204 10.66 1.85 -19.35
C GLU A 204 11.64 1.72 -20.53
N GLY A 205 11.41 2.57 -21.53
CA GLY A 205 12.03 2.54 -22.85
C GLY A 205 11.00 2.50 -23.98
N GLY A 206 9.79 1.96 -23.73
CA GLY A 206 8.72 1.87 -24.72
C GLY A 206 7.53 2.81 -24.48
N TYR A 207 6.89 2.67 -23.32
CA TYR A 207 5.58 3.29 -23.06
C TYR A 207 5.66 4.61 -22.29
N TYR A 208 6.74 4.88 -21.58
CA TYR A 208 6.90 6.10 -20.79
C TYR A 208 8.15 6.85 -21.26
N GLY A 209 8.00 8.15 -21.47
CA GLY A 209 9.15 9.05 -21.65
C GLY A 209 9.53 9.65 -20.30
N SER A 210 10.80 10.00 -20.13
CA SER A 210 11.31 10.65 -18.91
C SER A 210 10.51 11.90 -18.52
N ASN A 211 10.17 12.74 -19.50
CA ASN A 211 9.35 13.94 -19.27
C ASN A 211 7.97 13.63 -18.70
N TYR A 212 7.34 12.55 -19.16
CA TYR A 212 6.02 12.13 -18.68
C TYR A 212 6.08 11.66 -17.23
N LEU A 213 7.07 10.84 -16.88
CA LEU A 213 7.25 10.36 -15.50
C LEU A 213 7.63 11.50 -14.55
N ASN A 214 8.45 12.44 -15.00
CA ASN A 214 8.80 13.62 -14.22
C ASN A 214 7.57 14.50 -13.94
N ASP A 215 6.73 14.77 -14.95
CA ASP A 215 5.47 15.51 -14.79
C ASP A 215 4.53 14.81 -13.79
N LEU A 216 4.37 13.49 -13.95
CA LEU A 216 3.52 12.70 -13.06
C LEU A 216 4.02 12.74 -11.61
N ASN A 217 5.34 12.63 -11.41
CA ASN A 217 5.96 12.70 -10.09
C ASN A 217 5.77 14.07 -9.43
N GLU A 218 5.97 15.17 -10.16
CA GLU A 218 5.75 16.52 -9.62
C GLU A 218 4.30 16.75 -9.23
N GLN A 219 3.33 16.21 -9.98
CA GLN A 219 1.93 16.27 -9.60
C GLN A 219 1.64 15.46 -8.33
N CYS A 220 2.21 14.26 -8.18
CA CYS A 220 2.10 13.47 -6.96
C CYS A 220 2.69 14.20 -5.75
N LYS A 221 3.88 14.81 -5.89
CA LYS A 221 4.49 15.64 -4.85
C LYS A 221 3.63 16.83 -4.49
N SER A 222 3.05 17.51 -5.49
CA SER A 222 2.15 18.64 -5.27
C SER A 222 0.93 18.24 -4.46
N LYS A 223 0.29 17.12 -4.82
CA LYS A 223 -0.87 16.57 -4.08
C LYS A 223 -0.49 16.20 -2.64
N LYS A 224 0.65 15.56 -2.44
CA LYS A 224 1.17 15.22 -1.11
C LYS A 224 1.43 16.48 -0.28
N LYS A 225 2.14 17.47 -0.82
CA LYS A 225 2.41 18.76 -0.15
C LYS A 225 1.13 19.51 0.19
N MET A 226 0.12 19.44 -0.67
CA MET A 226 -1.20 20.02 -0.39
C MET A 226 -1.82 19.37 0.85
N LEU A 227 -1.84 18.03 0.92
CA LEU A 227 -2.34 17.32 2.09
C LEU A 227 -1.50 17.57 3.36
N GLU A 228 -0.17 17.64 3.24
CA GLU A 228 0.72 18.02 4.35
C GLU A 228 0.35 19.42 4.90
N GLY A 229 0.15 20.39 4.01
CA GLY A 229 -0.28 21.74 4.40
C GLY A 229 -1.61 21.74 5.15
N LEU A 230 -2.61 21.02 4.64
CA LEU A 230 -3.92 20.88 5.29
C LEU A 230 -3.85 20.17 6.65
N ALA A 231 -2.95 19.19 6.78
CA ALA A 231 -2.71 18.50 8.03
C ALA A 231 -2.14 19.46 9.08
N TYR A 232 -1.12 20.26 8.72
CA TYR A 232 -0.55 21.28 9.60
C TYR A 232 -1.58 22.35 10.01
N GLU A 233 -2.38 22.86 9.06
CA GLU A 233 -3.46 23.82 9.36
C GLU A 233 -4.51 23.27 10.34
N GLY A 234 -4.67 21.94 10.38
CA GLY A 234 -5.55 21.23 11.29
C GLY A 234 -5.06 21.14 12.74
N ILE A 235 -3.79 21.41 13.02
CA ILE A 235 -3.25 21.35 14.39
C ILE A 235 -3.64 22.64 15.14
N VAL A 236 -4.38 22.49 16.24
CA VAL A 236 -4.94 23.63 17.02
C VAL A 236 -3.97 24.10 18.11
N LYS A 237 -3.21 23.17 18.69
CA LYS A 237 -2.20 23.48 19.70
C LYS A 237 -0.91 22.78 19.34
N GLU A 238 0.09 23.58 18.98
CA GLU A 238 1.47 23.14 19.00
C GLU A 238 1.88 23.03 20.48
N ASN A 239 2.04 21.81 20.99
CA ASN A 239 2.78 21.68 22.24
C ASN A 239 4.18 22.26 22.00
N ASN A 240 4.73 23.04 22.94
CA ASN A 240 6.03 23.72 22.84
C ASN A 240 7.26 22.80 22.56
N LYS A 241 7.07 21.51 22.31
CA LYS A 241 8.09 20.66 21.70
C LYS A 241 8.05 20.92 20.20
N GLN A 242 9.16 21.36 19.62
CA GLN A 242 9.31 21.45 18.17
C GLN A 242 8.66 20.22 17.53
N ILE A 243 7.56 20.43 16.80
CA ILE A 243 6.98 19.40 15.95
C ILE A 243 8.05 19.15 14.90
N ASP A 244 8.75 18.02 15.03
CA ASP A 244 9.70 17.67 14.00
C ASP A 244 8.91 17.38 12.72
N LYS A 245 9.34 17.98 11.61
CA LYS A 245 8.68 17.86 10.31
C LYS A 245 8.60 16.38 9.87
N TYR A 246 9.43 15.52 10.45
CA TYR A 246 9.49 14.08 10.20
C TYR A 246 8.40 13.26 10.90
N ASP A 247 7.66 13.82 11.86
CA ASP A 247 6.63 13.08 12.61
C ASP A 247 5.25 13.09 11.92
N LEU A 248 5.02 14.04 11.01
CA LEU A 248 3.81 14.10 10.21
C LEU A 248 3.95 13.21 8.96
N GLU A 249 3.09 12.20 8.85
CA GLU A 249 3.00 11.37 7.64
C GLU A 249 1.64 11.55 6.97
N VAL A 250 1.63 11.76 5.66
CA VAL A 250 0.39 11.83 4.89
C VAL A 250 0.42 10.92 3.66
N GLU A 251 -0.74 10.38 3.31
CA GLU A 251 -0.95 9.54 2.13
C GLU A 251 -2.35 9.80 1.54
N VAL A 252 -2.47 9.65 0.22
CA VAL A 252 -3.76 9.64 -0.50
C VAL A 252 -3.99 8.22 -1.03
N ASP A 253 -5.22 7.74 -0.92
CA ASP A 253 -5.67 6.46 -1.48
C ASP A 253 -7.07 6.63 -2.08
N ASN A 254 -7.13 7.02 -3.35
CA ASN A 254 -8.32 7.44 -4.08
C ASN A 254 -9.07 8.59 -3.39
N LYS A 255 -10.28 8.32 -2.86
CA LYS A 255 -11.09 9.27 -2.09
C LYS A 255 -10.71 9.29 -0.61
N TYR A 256 -9.84 8.38 -0.20
CA TYR A 256 -9.33 8.28 1.15
C TYR A 256 -8.06 9.08 1.27
N PHE A 257 -7.80 9.56 2.48
CA PHE A 257 -6.50 10.07 2.85
C PHE A 257 -6.18 9.64 4.27
N TYR A 258 -4.89 9.53 4.52
CA TYR A 258 -4.35 9.13 5.80
C TYR A 258 -3.42 10.22 6.31
N ILE A 259 -3.56 10.56 7.60
CA ILE A 259 -2.69 11.51 8.29
C ILE A 259 -2.28 10.91 9.63
N LYS A 260 -0.97 10.73 9.82
CA LYS A 260 -0.37 10.47 11.13
C LYS A 260 0.10 11.78 11.71
N TYR A 261 -0.49 12.16 12.84
CA TYR A 261 -0.09 13.35 13.55
C TYR A 261 1.06 13.08 14.52
N PRO A 262 1.92 14.08 14.75
CA PRO A 262 2.91 14.07 15.83
C PRO A 262 2.26 13.80 17.19
N GLN A 263 3.04 13.22 18.12
CA GLN A 263 2.57 12.90 19.46
C GLN A 263 2.04 14.14 20.22
N GLY A 264 0.95 13.99 20.96
CA GLY A 264 0.33 15.07 21.72
C GLY A 264 -0.39 16.14 20.89
N SER A 265 -0.57 15.92 19.58
CA SER A 265 -1.30 16.84 18.71
C SER A 265 -2.78 16.92 19.07
N ILE A 266 -3.32 18.14 19.15
CA ILE A 266 -4.76 18.40 19.19
C ILE A 266 -5.17 18.87 17.80
N VAL A 267 -6.13 18.16 17.19
CA VAL A 267 -6.46 18.29 15.76
C VAL A 267 -7.91 18.70 15.59
N GLU A 268 -8.13 19.71 14.74
CA GLU A 268 -9.44 20.08 14.22
C GLU A 268 -9.62 19.44 12.83
N THR A 269 -10.17 18.22 12.80
CA THR A 269 -10.37 17.44 11.56
C THR A 269 -11.22 18.16 10.51
N ALA A 270 -12.06 19.11 10.94
CA ALA A 270 -12.85 19.97 10.07
C ALA A 270 -12.02 20.81 9.10
N ARG A 271 -10.86 21.32 9.56
CA ARG A 271 -9.99 22.16 8.73
C ARG A 271 -9.36 21.39 7.58
N THR A 272 -9.18 20.08 7.75
CA THR A 272 -8.68 19.19 6.70
C THR A 272 -9.82 18.70 5.81
N LEU A 273 -10.90 18.16 6.39
CA LEU A 273 -12.00 17.55 5.64
C LEU A 273 -12.85 18.55 4.86
N ASN A 274 -13.16 19.72 5.44
CA ASN A 274 -14.04 20.70 4.81
C ASN A 274 -13.28 21.70 3.93
N ASN A 275 -11.99 21.46 3.67
CA ASN A 275 -11.18 22.36 2.85
C ASN A 275 -11.49 22.19 1.37
N GLU A 276 -11.70 23.29 0.65
CA GLU A 276 -11.98 23.26 -0.79
C GLU A 276 -10.88 22.56 -1.61
N LYS A 277 -9.62 22.64 -1.15
CA LYS A 277 -8.49 21.95 -1.79
C LYS A 277 -8.64 20.43 -1.70
N ALA A 278 -9.26 19.92 -0.64
CA ALA A 278 -9.47 18.49 -0.39
C ALA A 278 -10.83 17.97 -0.90
N LYS A 279 -11.56 18.70 -1.75
CA LYS A 279 -12.90 18.29 -2.22
C LYS A 279 -13.00 16.90 -2.86
N ASP A 280 -11.90 16.38 -3.40
CA ASP A 280 -11.83 15.04 -4.01
C ASP A 280 -11.52 13.94 -2.98
N LEU A 281 -11.35 14.31 -1.71
CA LEU A 281 -11.04 13.45 -0.57
C LEU A 281 -12.23 13.46 0.40
N GLU A 282 -12.94 12.34 0.46
CA GLU A 282 -14.20 12.22 1.19
C GLU A 282 -14.02 11.53 2.55
N VAL A 283 -12.96 10.73 2.70
CA VAL A 283 -12.74 9.87 3.87
C VAL A 283 -11.36 10.08 4.47
N GLY A 284 -11.31 10.61 5.68
CA GLY A 284 -10.08 10.80 6.44
C GLY A 284 -9.84 9.67 7.43
N ILE A 285 -8.62 9.14 7.43
CA ILE A 285 -8.11 8.24 8.47
C ILE A 285 -7.03 8.98 9.23
N PHE A 286 -7.31 9.28 10.50
CA PHE A 286 -6.40 10.05 11.33
C PHE A 286 -5.77 9.14 12.38
N GLN A 287 -4.45 9.08 12.41
CA GLN A 287 -3.70 8.49 13.50
C GLN A 287 -3.21 9.60 14.42
N ILE A 288 -3.63 9.56 15.69
CA ILE A 288 -3.17 10.44 16.75
C ILE A 288 -2.62 9.55 17.84
N GLU A 289 -1.30 9.56 18.01
CA GLU A 289 -0.59 8.61 18.88
C GLU A 289 -0.91 7.15 18.48
N GLU A 290 -1.47 6.37 19.40
CA GLU A 290 -1.91 5.00 19.14
C GLU A 290 -3.34 4.89 18.61
N SER A 291 -4.10 5.98 18.65
CA SER A 291 -5.49 6.01 18.25
C SER A 291 -5.62 6.20 16.76
N ILE A 292 -6.46 5.39 16.11
CA ILE A 292 -6.75 5.48 14.68
C ILE A 292 -8.25 5.63 14.51
N VAL A 293 -8.68 6.73 13.90
CA VAL A 293 -10.08 7.09 13.71
C VAL A 293 -10.41 7.29 12.24
N LYS A 294 -11.54 6.75 11.79
CA LYS A 294 -12.11 6.96 10.46
C LYS A 294 -13.21 8.02 10.54
N VAL A 295 -13.12 9.02 9.68
CA VAL A 295 -14.08 10.12 9.60
C VAL A 295 -14.45 10.34 8.15
N GLU A 296 -15.74 10.44 7.88
CA GLU A 296 -16.30 10.70 6.55
C GLU A 296 -16.93 12.09 6.54
N ILE A 297 -16.86 12.78 5.40
CA ILE A 297 -17.63 14.01 5.19
C ILE A 297 -18.96 13.65 4.54
N THR A 298 -20.06 14.14 5.12
CA THR A 298 -21.39 14.00 4.53
C THR A 298 -21.60 14.99 3.39
N GLU A 299 -22.62 14.77 2.56
CA GLU A 299 -22.98 15.68 1.46
C GLU A 299 -23.25 17.13 1.93
N ASP A 300 -23.75 17.30 3.16
CA ASP A 300 -23.98 18.60 3.79
C ASP A 300 -22.76 19.17 4.54
N GLY A 301 -21.58 18.58 4.35
CA GLY A 301 -20.30 19.08 4.89
C GLY A 301 -20.09 18.82 6.38
N LYS A 302 -20.86 17.90 6.98
CA LYS A 302 -20.70 17.51 8.39
C LYS A 302 -19.73 16.35 8.50
N ARG A 303 -19.03 16.28 9.63
CA ARG A 303 -18.09 15.19 9.93
C ARG A 303 -18.87 14.02 10.52
N ASN A 304 -18.64 12.82 10.03
CA ASN A 304 -19.21 11.59 10.56
C ASN A 304 -18.09 10.68 11.04
N TYR A 305 -17.95 10.50 12.35
CA TYR A 305 -17.01 9.55 12.94
C TYR A 305 -17.57 8.14 12.78
N THR A 306 -17.06 7.39 11.81
CA THR A 306 -17.63 6.10 11.42
C THR A 306 -16.99 4.93 12.15
N ASP A 307 -15.72 5.04 12.55
CA ASP A 307 -15.03 3.96 13.27
C ASP A 307 -13.84 4.44 14.12
N ILE A 308 -13.55 3.70 15.18
CA ILE A 308 -12.30 3.76 15.96
C ILE A 308 -11.60 2.42 15.75
N LEU A 309 -10.58 2.42 14.90
CA LEU A 309 -9.84 1.21 14.52
C LEU A 309 -8.94 0.72 15.65
N LYS A 310 -8.34 1.66 16.38
CA LYS A 310 -7.49 1.41 17.55
C LYS A 310 -7.64 2.54 18.57
N GLY A 311 -7.57 2.22 19.85
CA GLY A 311 -7.52 3.19 20.95
C GLY A 311 -8.82 3.93 21.19
N GLY A 312 -8.71 5.24 21.40
CA GLY A 312 -9.82 6.15 21.62
C GLY A 312 -9.41 7.61 21.49
N ILE A 313 -10.39 8.47 21.23
CA ILE A 313 -10.20 9.90 21.06
C ILE A 313 -11.15 10.68 21.96
N GLU A 314 -10.73 11.87 22.34
CA GLU A 314 -11.58 12.87 22.98
C GLU A 314 -11.96 13.93 21.94
N ILE A 315 -13.26 14.18 21.79
CA ILE A 315 -13.80 15.22 20.92
C ILE A 315 -14.31 16.35 21.80
N PHE A 316 -13.84 17.57 21.52
CA PHE A 316 -14.19 18.77 22.26
C PHE A 316 -15.23 19.60 21.50
N PHE A 317 -16.26 20.05 22.21
CA PHE A 317 -17.25 21.01 21.73
C PHE A 317 -17.16 22.28 22.54
N THR A 318 -16.73 23.36 21.91
CA THR A 318 -16.69 24.69 22.54
C THR A 318 -18.09 25.26 22.63
N THR A 319 -18.54 25.58 23.84
CA THR A 319 -19.85 26.20 24.09
C THR A 319 -19.73 27.45 24.98
N LYS A 320 -20.81 28.24 25.10
CA LYS A 320 -20.84 29.44 25.97
C LYS A 320 -20.58 29.15 27.45
N ILE A 321 -20.86 27.93 27.90
CA ILE A 321 -20.68 27.49 29.30
C ILE A 321 -19.36 26.72 29.52
N GLY A 322 -18.48 26.73 28.50
CA GLY A 322 -17.20 26.03 28.48
C GLY A 322 -17.17 24.85 27.51
N GLU A 323 -16.04 24.16 27.47
CA GLU A 323 -15.85 22.97 26.64
C GLU A 323 -16.63 21.78 27.20
N ILE A 324 -17.28 21.03 26.31
CA ILE A 324 -17.92 19.75 26.62
C ILE A 324 -17.16 18.69 25.82
N SER A 325 -16.63 17.71 26.52
CA SER A 325 -15.87 16.62 25.93
C SER A 325 -16.72 15.36 25.82
N ILE A 326 -16.55 14.62 24.74
CA ILE A 326 -17.01 13.24 24.62
C ILE A 326 -15.82 12.36 24.29
N TYR A 327 -15.81 11.14 24.83
CA TYR A 327 -14.81 10.13 24.53
C TYR A 327 -15.39 9.10 23.59
N LEU A 328 -14.73 8.86 22.47
CA LEU A 328 -15.00 7.74 21.58
C LEU A 328 -13.91 6.70 21.78
N ARG A 329 -14.27 5.49 22.18
CA ARG A 329 -13.29 4.39 22.33
C ARG A 329 -13.78 3.12 21.68
N LYS A 330 -12.83 2.30 21.25
CA LYS A 330 -13.10 0.93 20.83
C LYS A 330 -13.23 0.02 22.06
N ASP A 331 -14.25 -0.83 22.05
CA ASP A 331 -14.49 -1.88 23.04
C ASP A 331 -14.87 -3.17 22.32
N GLY A 332 -13.87 -4.00 22.02
CA GLY A 332 -14.03 -5.12 21.09
C GLY A 332 -14.50 -4.63 19.71
N ASN A 333 -15.67 -5.11 19.28
CA ASN A 333 -16.32 -4.69 18.03
C ASN A 333 -17.31 -3.54 18.24
N LYS A 334 -17.29 -2.85 19.38
CA LYS A 334 -18.21 -1.75 19.67
C LYS A 334 -17.46 -0.43 19.75
N MET A 335 -18.08 0.63 19.25
CA MET A 335 -17.69 2.00 19.56
C MET A 335 -18.52 2.47 20.77
N VAL A 336 -17.84 2.90 21.82
CA VAL A 336 -18.45 3.41 23.04
C VAL A 336 -18.30 4.93 23.08
N VAL A 337 -19.40 5.62 23.37
CA VAL A 337 -19.45 7.08 23.50
C VAL A 337 -19.68 7.45 24.96
N GLU A 338 -18.66 7.98 25.61
CA GLU A 338 -18.69 8.37 27.01
C GLU A 338 -18.63 9.89 27.16
N ILE A 339 -19.18 10.39 28.27
CA ILE A 339 -19.10 11.79 28.65
C ILE A 339 -18.69 11.85 30.12
N ASP A 340 -17.70 12.67 30.45
CA ASP A 340 -17.23 12.82 31.83
C ASP A 340 -18.21 13.66 32.67
N GLU A 341 -18.09 13.57 33.99
CA GLU A 341 -19.03 14.20 34.91
C GLU A 341 -19.04 15.73 34.80
N LYS A 342 -17.89 16.37 34.54
CA LYS A 342 -17.83 17.83 34.37
C LYS A 342 -18.53 18.23 33.08
N SER A 343 -18.30 17.48 31.99
CA SER A 343 -18.99 17.69 30.72
C SER A 343 -20.49 17.43 30.83
N LYS A 344 -20.94 16.43 31.60
CA LYS A 344 -22.38 16.22 31.89
C LYS A 344 -23.00 17.41 32.62
N ILE A 345 -22.33 17.94 33.64
CA ILE A 345 -22.79 19.11 34.41
C ILE A 345 -22.88 20.34 33.50
N ARG A 346 -21.94 20.53 32.59
CA ARG A 346 -22.01 21.60 31.58
C ARG A 346 -23.17 21.32 30.64
N PHE A 347 -23.20 20.17 29.99
CA PHE A 347 -24.25 19.78 29.05
C PHE A 347 -25.67 19.97 29.62
N SER A 348 -25.90 19.64 30.89
CA SER A 348 -27.21 19.81 31.52
C SER A 348 -27.68 21.26 31.62
N LYS A 349 -26.74 22.22 31.69
CA LYS A 349 -26.95 23.68 31.74
C LYS A 349 -27.10 24.34 30.37
N LEU A 350 -26.93 23.60 29.26
CA LEU A 350 -27.19 24.14 27.92
C LEU A 350 -28.68 24.44 27.74
N GLU A 351 -28.99 25.66 27.32
CA GLU A 351 -30.36 26.08 26.99
C GLU A 351 -30.90 25.33 25.76
N ASN A 352 -30.07 25.20 24.70
CA ASN A 352 -30.42 24.51 23.47
C ASN A 352 -29.58 23.24 23.28
N LYS A 353 -30.11 22.11 23.75
CA LYS A 353 -29.43 20.80 23.67
C LYS A 353 -29.56 20.15 22.29
N SER A 354 -30.60 20.46 21.52
CA SER A 354 -30.85 19.80 20.23
C SER A 354 -29.85 20.21 19.15
N SER A 355 -29.25 21.41 19.25
CA SER A 355 -28.18 21.87 18.36
C SER A 355 -26.78 21.40 18.76
N PHE A 356 -26.64 20.72 19.91
CA PHE A 356 -25.32 20.30 20.40
C PHE A 356 -24.67 19.31 19.43
N GLY A 357 -23.44 19.62 19.01
CA GLY A 357 -22.72 18.79 18.06
C GLY A 357 -23.36 18.74 16.67
N GLY A 358 -24.20 19.70 16.28
CA GLY A 358 -24.95 19.66 15.00
C GLY A 358 -24.12 19.56 13.72
N ASN A 359 -22.81 19.82 13.79
CA ASN A 359 -21.86 19.67 12.68
C ASN A 359 -21.07 18.34 12.71
N CYS A 360 -21.52 17.40 13.55
CA CYS A 360 -20.84 16.16 13.87
C CYS A 360 -21.85 15.02 14.01
N PHE A 361 -21.59 13.91 13.35
CA PHE A 361 -22.27 12.65 13.51
C PHE A 361 -21.30 11.59 14.02
N ILE A 362 -21.87 10.56 14.64
CA ILE A 362 -21.18 9.38 15.13
C ILE A 362 -21.97 8.19 14.62
N GLN A 363 -21.39 7.39 13.72
CA GLN A 363 -22.08 6.34 12.98
C GLN A 363 -23.42 6.81 12.36
N GLY A 364 -23.41 8.00 11.75
CA GLY A 364 -24.59 8.58 11.09
C GLY A 364 -25.67 9.14 12.03
N LYS A 365 -25.47 9.07 13.35
CA LYS A 365 -26.41 9.58 14.35
C LYS A 365 -25.90 10.86 14.99
N SER A 366 -26.82 11.70 15.48
CA SER A 366 -26.46 12.94 16.17
C SER A 366 -25.71 12.64 17.48
N VAL A 367 -24.80 13.53 17.88
CA VAL A 367 -24.05 13.37 19.14
C VAL A 367 -24.99 13.17 20.33
N LEU A 368 -26.11 13.89 20.35
CA LEU A 368 -27.13 13.79 21.40
C LEU A 368 -27.73 12.37 21.51
N GLU A 369 -27.98 11.72 20.38
CA GLU A 369 -28.58 10.39 20.36
C GLU A 369 -27.63 9.31 20.85
N VAL A 370 -26.32 9.50 20.66
CA VAL A 370 -25.31 8.46 20.93
C VAL A 370 -24.61 8.62 22.28
N MET A 371 -24.69 9.80 22.89
CA MET A 371 -23.99 10.11 24.13
C MET A 371 -24.39 9.17 25.28
N GLY A 372 -23.39 8.56 25.91
CA GLY A 372 -23.58 7.59 27.00
C GLY A 372 -24.05 6.20 26.53
N LYS A 373 -23.92 5.89 25.23
CA LYS A 373 -24.31 4.61 24.65
C LYS A 373 -23.12 3.92 23.97
N SER A 374 -23.31 2.63 23.68
CA SER A 374 -22.38 1.82 22.88
C SER A 374 -23.07 1.31 21.63
N PHE A 375 -22.34 1.23 20.52
CA PHE A 375 -22.84 0.78 19.24
C PHE A 375 -21.94 -0.30 18.68
N GLU A 376 -22.52 -1.32 18.07
CA GLU A 376 -21.73 -2.28 17.29
C GLU A 376 -21.16 -1.56 16.08
N ASN A 377 -19.86 -1.71 15.88
CA ASN A 377 -19.26 -1.43 14.58
C ASN A 377 -19.86 -2.41 13.57
N ILE A 378 -19.91 -1.98 12.31
CA ILE A 378 -20.33 -2.84 11.20
C ILE A 378 -19.53 -4.15 11.32
N PRO A 379 -20.19 -5.33 11.33
CA PRO A 379 -19.53 -6.59 11.66
C PRO A 379 -18.32 -6.86 10.77
N GLU A 380 -17.15 -7.05 11.39
CA GLU A 380 -16.03 -7.77 10.80
C GLU A 380 -16.34 -9.29 10.79
N GLU A 381 -17.31 -9.73 10.01
CA GLU A 381 -17.40 -11.13 9.55
C GLU A 381 -16.84 -11.18 8.12
N LEU A 382 -15.77 -11.87 7.73
CA LEU A 382 -14.96 -12.92 8.33
C LEU A 382 -13.48 -12.56 8.16
N THR A 383 -12.78 -12.25 9.24
CA THR A 383 -11.36 -12.65 9.31
C THR A 383 -11.36 -14.17 9.39
N GLN A 384 -11.30 -14.85 8.24
CA GLN A 384 -10.79 -16.22 8.21
C GLN A 384 -9.33 -16.16 8.65
N THR A 385 -9.15 -16.20 9.96
CA THR A 385 -8.03 -16.84 10.63
C THR A 385 -6.65 -16.40 10.11
N ILE A 386 -6.28 -15.15 10.37
CA ILE A 386 -4.86 -14.88 10.69
C ILE A 386 -4.64 -15.47 12.09
N LYS A 387 -4.55 -16.80 12.15
CA LYS A 387 -4.00 -17.49 13.31
C LYS A 387 -2.58 -16.98 13.45
N ASN A 388 -2.34 -16.20 14.51
CA ASN A 388 -1.07 -16.05 15.22
C ASN A 388 0.16 -16.35 14.35
N VAL A 389 0.55 -15.42 13.49
CA VAL A 389 1.98 -15.25 13.24
C VAL A 389 2.45 -14.31 14.35
N PRO A 390 3.27 -14.79 15.30
CA PRO A 390 3.69 -13.96 16.42
C PRO A 390 4.37 -12.71 15.87
N SER A 391 3.89 -11.55 16.33
CA SER A 391 4.40 -10.20 16.09
C SER A 391 5.78 -9.98 16.73
N THR A 392 6.60 -11.01 16.83
CA THR A 392 7.98 -10.92 17.28
C THR A 392 8.91 -10.93 16.09
N SER A 393 9.74 -9.87 16.01
CA SER A 393 11.01 -9.81 15.29
C SER A 393 10.98 -9.52 13.78
N LEU A 394 10.59 -8.30 13.39
CA LEU A 394 11.28 -7.60 12.29
C LEU A 394 11.92 -6.26 12.72
N MET A 395 11.49 -5.67 13.85
CA MET A 395 12.12 -4.47 14.43
C MET A 395 13.15 -4.79 15.54
N GLN A 396 13.05 -5.95 16.21
CA GLN A 396 14.02 -6.32 17.26
C GLN A 396 15.37 -6.81 16.72
N THR A 397 15.42 -7.31 15.48
CA THR A 397 16.68 -7.74 14.85
C THR A 397 17.55 -6.58 14.40
N CYS A 398 16.99 -5.38 14.21
CA CYS A 398 17.79 -4.19 13.86
C CYS A 398 18.37 -3.47 15.08
N LEU A 399 17.74 -3.54 16.25
CA LEU A 399 18.25 -2.86 17.46
C LEU A 399 19.32 -3.68 18.20
N GLN A 400 19.26 -5.01 18.22
CA GLN A 400 20.31 -5.84 18.84
C GLN A 400 21.61 -5.94 18.03
N GLN A 401 21.62 -5.50 16.76
CA GLN A 401 22.84 -5.42 15.96
C GLN A 401 23.56 -4.06 16.07
N GLN A 402 22.92 -3.03 16.63
CA GLN A 402 23.59 -1.75 16.93
C GLN A 402 24.25 -1.71 18.31
N GLU A 403 23.73 -2.43 19.31
CA GLU A 403 24.35 -2.43 20.65
C GLU A 403 25.59 -3.34 20.76
N ASN A 404 25.69 -4.39 19.95
CA ASN A 404 26.86 -5.29 19.96
C ASN A 404 28.03 -4.80 19.09
N SER A 405 27.84 -3.77 18.25
CA SER A 405 28.95 -3.20 17.45
C SER A 405 29.76 -2.13 18.19
N ASN A 406 29.29 -1.65 19.35
CA ASN A 406 29.97 -0.62 20.14
C ASN A 406 30.64 -1.16 21.42
N ARG A 407 30.75 -2.50 21.57
CA ARG A 407 31.46 -3.15 22.69
C ARG A 407 32.75 -3.88 22.32
N GLU A 408 33.17 -3.85 21.06
CA GLU A 408 34.46 -4.44 20.62
C GLU A 408 35.45 -3.41 20.05
N LEU A 409 35.30 -2.14 20.42
CA LEU A 409 36.32 -1.10 20.23
C LEU A 409 36.58 -0.40 21.57
N ASN A 410 37.24 -1.13 22.47
CA ASN A 410 38.18 -0.62 23.47
C ASN A 410 39.05 -1.77 23.98
#